data_AF-A0A1V5N878-F1
#
_entry.id   AF-A0A1V5N878-F1
#
_cell.length_a   1.000
_cell.length_b   1.000
_cell.length_c   1.000
_cell.angle_alpha   90.00
_cell.angle_beta   90.00
_cell.angle_gamma   90.00
#
_symmetry.space_group_name_H-M   'P 1'
#
loop_
_entity.id
_entity.type
_entity.pdbx_description
1 polymer ?
#
loop_
_entity_poly.entity_id
_entity_poly.type
_entity_poly.pdbx_seq_one_letter_code
_entity_poly.pdbx_strand_id
1 'polypeptide(L)'
;MLSFIEAVENHGSYEYAQKFYPHVYRLLKMEPALGELESEILFKQLLGAYSGKLYNVSESIAQTLLANKPDDLLVQALLAKSLQNLGQPDQARQIMDQAVKSTREYLAAAQPPDYERETELAWFLCFIDPQPALALEHAVHVHAGQSEDPRNKSILAYALALNGNVDQAETLLKTADPNDPVSAFGWAKVHLARNDTAAALQVLKNMDPARAGILAPQSRELIAELEKPTTETATAPAADSAVPPAPATDILVANMEQRFTNYDLQMVEQPAKFAQGSLKVNKDIFNLAEPLECTLYLANVSDAQKTPVPLVLGPGCFIDPHVLLMAEVPAAQNRAVSPAAGTSLLAHRYMMASPVLMPGRSVNIREILTISFLHDIFYDYPQREFKITIHALIDPIPDGRGGYVGKVAEIQPRPVTITRRAFVPDPDKMNFQMRLLRQGSPAERINATQLFAALLREQQLAQRGQIDYAVRKIDTAGIRQALFSNLAHSDFRVRAWTVYACRSLAPGTEQEQARLTELLSDPHWFVRFMTLYTLHEVADLSEYLEWASTIEENDLVKRLMQWQQGKPWQIEEIPLQMPAAASPPK
;
A
#
# COMPACT_ATOMS: atom_id res chain seq x y z
N MET A 1 0.59 -3.32 -12.42
CA MET A 1 1.86 -3.72 -13.05
C MET A 1 1.77 -3.69 -14.56
N LEU A 2 0.81 -4.38 -15.20
CA LEU A 2 0.66 -4.38 -16.67
C LEU A 2 0.54 -2.97 -17.28
N SER A 3 -0.28 -2.08 -16.71
CA SER A 3 -0.42 -0.70 -17.22
C SER A 3 0.89 0.11 -17.13
N PHE A 4 1.78 -0.23 -16.18
CA PHE A 4 3.09 0.41 -16.09
C PHE A 4 4.01 -0.10 -17.19
N ILE A 5 4.02 -1.42 -17.43
CA ILE A 5 4.77 -2.03 -18.54
C ILE A 5 4.34 -1.43 -19.88
N GLU A 6 3.03 -1.36 -20.12
CA GLU A 6 2.46 -0.77 -21.34
C GLU A 6 2.86 0.70 -21.53
N ALA A 7 2.83 1.51 -20.45
CA ALA A 7 3.30 2.89 -20.52
C ALA A 7 4.79 2.99 -20.91
N VAL A 8 5.64 2.11 -20.35
CA VAL A 8 7.07 2.06 -20.67
C VAL A 8 7.31 1.64 -22.12
N GLU A 9 6.57 0.64 -22.61
CA GLU A 9 6.65 0.18 -24.00
C GLU A 9 6.18 1.24 -25.01
N ASN A 10 5.11 1.98 -24.68
CA ASN A 10 4.61 3.10 -25.49
C ASN A 10 5.62 4.26 -25.60
N HIS A 11 6.52 4.39 -24.63
CA HIS A 11 7.65 5.32 -24.69
C HIS A 11 8.89 4.76 -25.42
N GLY A 12 8.79 3.55 -26.00
CA GLY A 12 9.86 2.93 -26.78
C GLY A 12 10.93 2.22 -25.93
N SER A 13 10.74 2.15 -24.61
CA SER A 13 11.70 1.56 -23.67
C SER A 13 11.49 0.06 -23.47
N TYR A 14 11.46 -0.71 -24.57
CA TYR A 14 11.11 -2.14 -24.56
C TYR A 14 12.05 -3.01 -23.70
N GLU A 15 13.36 -2.80 -23.77
CA GLU A 15 14.34 -3.55 -22.96
C GLU A 15 14.13 -3.34 -21.46
N TYR A 16 13.79 -2.10 -21.07
CA TYR A 16 13.48 -1.77 -19.69
C TYR A 16 12.17 -2.43 -19.23
N ALA A 17 11.13 -2.41 -20.08
CA ALA A 17 9.86 -3.07 -19.82
C ALA A 17 10.01 -4.59 -19.55
N GLN A 18 10.92 -5.26 -20.27
CA GLN A 18 11.20 -6.70 -20.09
C GLN A 18 11.60 -7.06 -18.65
N LYS A 19 12.23 -6.14 -17.91
CA LYS A 19 12.66 -6.37 -16.51
C LYS A 19 11.47 -6.64 -15.57
N PHE A 20 10.27 -6.20 -15.92
CA PHE A 20 9.10 -6.23 -15.04
C PHE A 20 8.14 -7.40 -15.28
N TYR A 21 8.19 -8.06 -16.45
CA TYR A 21 7.38 -9.24 -16.74
C TYR A 21 7.57 -10.40 -15.75
N PRO A 22 8.80 -10.71 -15.25
CA PRO A 22 8.98 -11.72 -14.21
C PRO A 22 8.14 -11.50 -12.94
N HIS A 23 7.87 -10.23 -12.55
CA HIS A 23 7.01 -9.92 -11.40
C HIS A 23 5.54 -10.24 -11.70
N VAL A 24 5.10 -9.99 -12.93
CA VAL A 24 3.74 -10.35 -13.39
C VAL A 24 3.56 -11.86 -13.35
N TYR A 25 4.53 -12.63 -13.88
CA TYR A 25 4.45 -14.10 -13.84
C TYR A 25 4.47 -14.66 -12.43
N ARG A 26 5.20 -14.03 -11.50
CA ARG A 26 5.18 -14.41 -10.09
C ARG A 26 3.78 -14.20 -9.48
N LEU A 27 3.12 -13.09 -9.77
CA LEU A 27 1.74 -12.85 -9.33
C LEU A 27 0.75 -13.87 -9.89
N LEU A 28 0.84 -14.19 -11.19
CA LEU A 28 -0.03 -15.20 -11.81
C LEU A 28 0.12 -16.57 -11.16
N LYS A 29 1.35 -16.96 -10.78
CA LYS A 29 1.60 -18.23 -10.08
C LYS A 29 0.99 -18.26 -8.67
N MET A 30 0.82 -17.12 -8.02
CA MET A 30 0.24 -17.02 -6.68
C MET A 30 -1.29 -17.01 -6.69
N GLU A 31 -1.91 -16.63 -7.81
CA GLU A 31 -3.37 -16.56 -7.97
C GLU A 31 -3.82 -17.51 -9.10
N PRO A 32 -4.14 -18.78 -8.78
CA PRO A 32 -4.51 -19.78 -9.79
C PRO A 32 -5.71 -19.38 -10.65
N ALA A 33 -6.61 -18.54 -10.13
CA ALA A 33 -7.75 -18.02 -10.88
C ALA A 33 -7.35 -17.14 -12.08
N LEU A 34 -6.12 -16.64 -12.13
CA LEU A 34 -5.59 -15.81 -13.21
C LEU A 34 -4.75 -16.59 -14.22
N GLY A 35 -4.63 -17.92 -14.10
CA GLY A 35 -3.78 -18.73 -14.97
C GLY A 35 -4.12 -18.63 -16.47
N GLU A 36 -5.40 -18.37 -16.82
CA GLU A 36 -5.83 -18.19 -18.21
C GLU A 36 -5.20 -16.94 -18.88
N LEU A 37 -4.76 -15.96 -18.09
CA LEU A 37 -4.13 -14.72 -18.58
C LEU A 37 -2.66 -14.91 -18.97
N GLU A 38 -2.02 -16.01 -18.56
CA GLU A 38 -0.58 -16.22 -18.80
C GLU A 38 -0.24 -16.22 -20.30
N SER A 39 -1.06 -16.88 -21.11
CA SER A 39 -0.87 -16.93 -22.57
C SER A 39 -1.05 -15.55 -23.22
N GLU A 40 -2.03 -14.76 -22.77
CA GLU A 40 -2.25 -13.41 -23.26
C GLU A 40 -1.07 -12.48 -22.91
N ILE A 41 -0.54 -12.59 -21.68
CA ILE A 41 0.58 -11.78 -21.21
C ILE A 41 1.88 -12.18 -21.92
N LEU A 42 2.12 -13.47 -22.14
CA LEU A 42 3.24 -13.97 -22.95
C LEU A 42 3.14 -13.46 -24.39
N PHE A 43 1.96 -13.46 -25.00
CA PHE A 43 1.78 -12.93 -26.36
C PHE A 43 2.04 -11.42 -26.42
N LYS A 44 1.59 -10.65 -25.43
CA LYS A 44 1.92 -9.22 -25.31
C LYS A 44 3.43 -8.99 -25.17
N GLN A 45 4.08 -9.76 -24.28
CA GLN A 45 5.54 -9.69 -24.10
C GLN A 45 6.29 -10.02 -25.40
N LEU A 46 5.82 -11.03 -26.15
CA LEU A 46 6.38 -11.44 -27.43
C LEU A 46 6.35 -10.29 -28.45
N LEU A 47 5.21 -9.62 -28.58
CA LEU A 47 5.04 -8.46 -29.47
C LEU A 47 5.91 -7.27 -29.05
N GLY A 48 5.99 -6.99 -27.75
CA GLY A 48 6.86 -5.95 -27.19
C GLY A 48 8.34 -6.24 -27.45
N ALA A 49 8.78 -7.47 -27.22
CA ALA A 49 10.15 -7.93 -27.48
C ALA A 49 10.51 -7.85 -28.97
N TYR A 50 9.62 -8.29 -29.87
CA TYR A 50 9.82 -8.18 -31.31
C TYR A 50 9.91 -6.71 -31.77
N SER A 51 8.98 -5.86 -31.31
CA SER A 51 8.94 -4.42 -31.63
C SER A 51 10.18 -3.69 -31.12
N GLY A 52 10.69 -4.09 -29.95
CA GLY A 52 11.92 -3.60 -29.35
C GLY A 52 13.21 -4.16 -29.95
N LYS A 53 13.13 -4.98 -31.01
CA LYS A 53 14.27 -5.68 -31.64
C LYS A 53 15.04 -6.61 -30.69
N LEU A 54 14.38 -7.10 -29.64
CA LEU A 54 14.91 -8.06 -28.68
C LEU A 54 14.66 -9.49 -29.20
N TYR A 55 15.19 -9.81 -30.37
CA TYR A 55 14.81 -11.02 -31.13
C TYR A 55 15.11 -12.32 -30.39
N ASN A 56 16.19 -12.39 -29.58
CA ASN A 56 16.47 -13.56 -28.73
C ASN A 56 15.39 -13.78 -27.65
N VAL A 57 14.88 -12.70 -27.06
CA VAL A 57 13.79 -12.75 -26.07
C VAL A 57 12.48 -13.15 -26.76
N SER A 58 12.23 -12.56 -27.93
CA SER A 58 11.06 -12.88 -28.77
C SER A 58 11.05 -14.37 -29.18
N GLU A 59 12.19 -14.91 -29.63
CA GLU A 59 12.34 -16.33 -29.97
C GLU A 59 11.97 -17.24 -28.79
N SER A 60 12.57 -16.99 -27.62
CA SER A 60 12.33 -17.81 -26.41
C SER A 60 10.86 -17.80 -25.97
N ILE A 61 10.19 -16.64 -26.04
CA ILE A 61 8.78 -16.53 -25.66
C ILE A 61 7.90 -17.25 -26.70
N ALA A 62 8.20 -17.09 -27.99
CA ALA A 62 7.44 -17.74 -29.05
C ALA A 62 7.53 -19.27 -28.95
N GLN A 63 8.72 -19.81 -28.67
CA GLN A 63 8.91 -21.26 -28.42
C GLN A 63 8.06 -21.75 -27.23
N THR A 64 7.97 -20.95 -26.17
CA THR A 64 7.15 -21.26 -24.98
C THR A 64 5.66 -21.31 -25.33
N LEU A 65 5.16 -20.35 -26.12
CA LEU A 65 3.76 -20.32 -26.57
C LEU A 65 3.43 -21.49 -27.52
N LEU A 66 4.32 -21.81 -28.46
CA LEU A 66 4.12 -22.89 -29.42
C LEU A 66 4.18 -24.29 -28.78
N ALA A 67 4.84 -24.45 -27.63
CA ALA A 67 4.79 -25.71 -26.89
C ALA A 67 3.36 -26.06 -26.44
N ASN A 68 2.53 -25.06 -26.18
CA ASN A 68 1.13 -25.23 -25.76
C ASN A 68 0.15 -25.15 -26.95
N LYS A 69 0.44 -24.30 -27.94
CA LYS A 69 -0.38 -24.10 -29.14
C LYS A 69 0.50 -24.15 -30.39
N PRO A 70 0.85 -25.34 -30.88
CA PRO A 70 1.82 -25.47 -31.98
C PRO A 70 1.32 -24.87 -33.30
N ASP A 71 0.00 -24.75 -33.48
CA ASP A 71 -0.64 -24.30 -34.73
C ASP A 71 -0.96 -22.79 -34.74
N ASP A 72 -0.46 -22.00 -33.80
CA ASP A 72 -0.71 -20.56 -33.74
C ASP A 72 0.11 -19.81 -34.81
N LEU A 73 -0.55 -19.45 -35.91
CA LEU A 73 0.06 -18.79 -37.06
C LEU A 73 0.74 -17.46 -36.73
N LEU A 74 0.19 -16.69 -35.78
CA LEU A 74 0.77 -15.39 -35.40
C LEU A 74 2.05 -15.57 -34.59
N VAL A 75 2.07 -16.53 -33.67
CA VAL A 75 3.28 -16.87 -32.90
C VAL A 75 4.35 -17.47 -33.82
N GLN A 76 3.97 -18.34 -34.75
CA GLN A 76 4.88 -18.89 -35.77
C GLN A 76 5.46 -17.78 -36.67
N ALA A 77 4.64 -16.80 -37.06
CA ALA A 77 5.09 -15.62 -37.81
C ALA A 77 6.16 -14.83 -37.05
N LEU A 78 5.91 -14.52 -35.77
CA LEU A 78 6.83 -13.77 -34.93
C LEU A 78 8.14 -14.53 -34.67
N LEU A 79 8.06 -15.84 -34.47
CA LEU A 79 9.25 -16.70 -34.35
C LEU A 79 10.08 -16.66 -35.63
N ALA A 80 9.45 -16.89 -36.79
CA ALA A 80 10.15 -16.92 -38.07
C ALA A 80 10.76 -15.55 -38.41
N LYS A 81 10.04 -14.44 -38.17
CA LYS A 81 10.58 -13.08 -38.35
C LYS A 81 11.71 -12.78 -37.37
N SER A 82 11.65 -13.25 -36.13
CA SER A 82 12.75 -13.12 -35.16
C SER A 82 13.99 -13.87 -35.63
N LEU A 83 13.83 -15.11 -36.10
CA LEU A 83 14.92 -15.94 -36.64
C LEU A 83 15.55 -15.31 -37.90
N GLN A 84 14.75 -14.72 -38.79
CA GLN A 84 15.28 -13.96 -39.94
C GLN A 84 16.20 -12.82 -39.48
N ASN A 85 15.76 -12.03 -38.49
CA ASN A 85 16.54 -10.93 -37.94
C ASN A 85 17.77 -11.40 -37.13
N LEU A 86 17.77 -12.63 -36.64
CA LEU A 86 18.92 -13.28 -35.99
C LEU A 86 19.89 -13.95 -36.98
N GLY A 87 19.66 -13.83 -38.29
CA GLY A 87 20.52 -14.41 -39.31
C GLY A 87 20.30 -15.90 -39.55
N GLN A 88 19.11 -16.42 -39.23
CA GLN A 88 18.71 -17.81 -39.43
C GLN A 88 17.56 -17.95 -40.46
N PRO A 89 17.74 -17.50 -41.72
CA PRO A 89 16.67 -17.44 -42.72
C PRO A 89 16.15 -18.82 -43.14
N ASP A 90 17.00 -19.85 -43.16
CA ASP A 90 16.61 -21.20 -43.56
C ASP A 90 15.63 -21.82 -42.58
N GLN A 91 15.87 -21.66 -41.28
CA GLN A 91 14.95 -22.13 -40.22
C GLN A 91 13.65 -21.35 -40.25
N ALA A 92 13.71 -20.03 -40.44
CA ALA A 92 12.52 -19.21 -40.57
C ALA A 92 11.64 -19.66 -41.74
N ARG A 93 12.26 -19.96 -42.89
CA ARG A 93 11.55 -20.46 -44.06
C ARG A 93 10.90 -21.82 -43.81
N GLN A 94 11.62 -22.74 -43.15
CA GLN A 94 11.06 -24.05 -42.77
C GLN A 94 9.82 -23.90 -41.87
N ILE A 95 9.86 -22.99 -40.88
CA ILE A 95 8.73 -22.72 -40.00
C ILE A 95 7.54 -22.17 -40.78
N MET A 96 7.77 -21.19 -41.67
CA MET A 96 6.70 -20.60 -42.49
C MET A 96 6.09 -21.62 -43.46
N ASP A 97 6.91 -22.41 -44.16
CA ASP A 97 6.45 -23.45 -45.10
C ASP A 97 5.62 -24.53 -44.37
N GLN A 98 6.09 -24.96 -43.19
CA GLN A 98 5.40 -25.95 -42.38
C GLN A 98 4.07 -25.40 -41.84
N ALA A 99 4.05 -24.15 -41.37
CA ALA A 99 2.85 -23.45 -40.90
C ALA A 99 1.76 -23.38 -41.97
N VAL A 100 2.12 -22.95 -43.18
CA VAL A 100 1.19 -22.87 -44.31
C VAL A 100 0.69 -24.26 -44.68
N LYS A 101 1.59 -25.25 -44.75
CA LYS A 101 1.23 -26.63 -45.09
C LYS A 101 0.25 -27.23 -44.08
N SER A 102 0.56 -27.18 -42.78
CA SER A 102 -0.29 -27.77 -41.73
C SER A 102 -1.66 -27.10 -41.66
N THR A 103 -1.72 -25.77 -41.78
CA THR A 103 -2.99 -25.05 -41.75
C THR A 103 -3.85 -25.38 -42.96
N ARG A 104 -3.26 -25.51 -44.16
CA ARG A 104 -4.02 -25.93 -45.36
C ARG A 104 -4.53 -27.36 -45.26
N GLU A 105 -3.71 -28.27 -44.74
CA GLU A 105 -4.14 -29.66 -44.48
C GLU A 105 -5.30 -29.71 -43.48
N TYR A 106 -5.26 -28.89 -42.42
CA TYR A 106 -6.35 -28.74 -41.46
C TYR A 106 -7.63 -28.20 -42.12
N LEU A 107 -7.54 -27.08 -42.84
CA LEU A 107 -8.69 -26.42 -43.48
C LEU A 107 -9.35 -27.31 -44.54
N ALA A 108 -8.56 -28.09 -45.28
CA ALA A 108 -9.09 -29.05 -46.26
C ALA A 108 -9.90 -30.19 -45.60
N ALA A 109 -9.61 -30.52 -44.34
CA ALA A 109 -10.28 -31.56 -43.57
C ALA A 109 -11.40 -31.03 -42.65
N ALA A 110 -11.50 -29.72 -42.45
CA ALA A 110 -12.42 -29.09 -41.51
C ALA A 110 -13.88 -29.15 -42.01
N GLN A 111 -14.77 -29.76 -41.22
CA GLN A 111 -16.22 -29.78 -41.44
C GLN A 111 -16.95 -29.50 -40.12
N PRO A 112 -17.69 -28.38 -39.99
CA PRO A 112 -17.91 -27.32 -40.99
C PRO A 112 -16.65 -26.48 -41.30
N PRO A 113 -16.65 -25.69 -42.39
CA PRO A 113 -15.53 -24.81 -42.73
C PRO A 113 -15.17 -23.83 -41.60
N ASP A 114 -13.88 -23.74 -41.30
CA ASP A 114 -13.32 -22.82 -40.30
C ASP A 114 -12.85 -21.52 -40.99
N TYR A 115 -13.80 -20.61 -41.21
CA TYR A 115 -13.52 -19.34 -41.87
C TYR A 115 -12.60 -18.42 -41.06
N GLU A 116 -12.58 -18.53 -39.72
CA GLU A 116 -11.70 -17.71 -38.87
C GLU A 116 -10.24 -18.06 -39.13
N ARG A 117 -9.91 -19.35 -39.07
CA ARG A 117 -8.54 -19.83 -39.35
C ARG A 117 -8.13 -19.63 -40.81
N GLU A 118 -9.07 -19.74 -41.75
CA GLU A 118 -8.78 -19.44 -43.15
C GLU A 118 -8.53 -17.95 -43.40
N THR A 119 -9.21 -17.08 -42.65
CA THR A 119 -8.96 -15.62 -42.66
C THR A 119 -7.55 -15.31 -42.15
N GLU A 120 -7.12 -15.97 -41.07
CA GLU A 120 -5.77 -15.85 -40.53
C GLU A 120 -4.72 -16.32 -41.52
N LEU A 121 -4.96 -17.44 -42.22
CA LEU A 121 -4.08 -17.93 -43.27
C LEU A 121 -3.98 -16.93 -44.44
N ALA A 122 -5.11 -16.39 -44.90
CA ALA A 122 -5.13 -15.40 -45.98
C ALA A 122 -4.34 -14.13 -45.58
N TRP A 123 -4.50 -13.66 -44.34
CA TRP A 123 -3.72 -12.55 -43.79
C TRP A 123 -2.22 -12.89 -43.69
N PHE A 124 -1.87 -14.09 -43.22
CA PHE A 124 -0.49 -14.55 -43.11
C PHE A 124 0.20 -14.57 -44.48
N LEU A 125 -0.48 -15.10 -45.50
CA LEU A 125 -0.01 -15.15 -46.89
C LEU A 125 0.03 -13.79 -47.58
N CYS A 126 -0.65 -12.78 -47.04
CA CYS A 126 -0.56 -11.39 -47.50
C CYS A 126 0.67 -10.67 -46.93
N PHE A 127 0.92 -10.81 -45.63
CA PHE A 127 1.83 -9.92 -44.91
C PHE A 127 3.11 -10.58 -44.38
N ILE A 128 3.06 -11.87 -44.04
CA ILE A 128 4.17 -12.55 -43.36
C ILE A 128 5.02 -13.33 -44.35
N ASP A 129 4.39 -14.20 -45.13
CA ASP A 129 4.98 -15.00 -46.20
C ASP A 129 4.22 -14.73 -47.51
N PRO A 130 4.57 -13.65 -48.24
CA PRO A 130 3.79 -13.20 -49.39
C PRO A 130 3.70 -14.24 -50.51
N GLN A 131 2.52 -14.85 -50.66
CA GLN A 131 2.18 -15.76 -51.76
C GLN A 131 0.88 -15.26 -52.44
N PRO A 132 0.96 -14.25 -53.33
CA PRO A 132 -0.21 -13.47 -53.77
C PRO A 132 -1.36 -14.32 -54.33
N ALA A 133 -1.06 -15.31 -55.15
CA ALA A 133 -2.09 -16.17 -55.75
C ALA A 133 -2.85 -17.01 -54.70
N LEU A 134 -2.13 -17.59 -53.73
CA LEU A 134 -2.71 -18.39 -52.66
C LEU A 134 -3.45 -17.52 -51.63
N ALA A 135 -2.91 -16.33 -51.32
CA ALA A 135 -3.58 -15.36 -50.48
C ALA A 135 -4.95 -14.95 -51.08
N LEU A 136 -5.00 -14.72 -52.39
CA LEU A 136 -6.24 -14.37 -53.09
C LEU A 136 -7.23 -15.54 -53.12
N GLU A 137 -6.76 -16.78 -53.34
CA GLU A 137 -7.61 -17.98 -53.30
C GLU A 137 -8.37 -18.10 -51.97
N HIS A 138 -7.65 -18.05 -50.86
CA HIS A 138 -8.23 -18.14 -49.52
C HIS A 138 -9.09 -16.91 -49.17
N ALA A 139 -8.65 -15.69 -49.50
CA ALA A 139 -9.44 -14.49 -49.22
C ALA A 139 -10.78 -14.45 -49.99
N VAL A 140 -10.82 -14.95 -51.23
CA VAL A 140 -12.06 -15.08 -52.01
C VAL A 140 -12.98 -16.12 -51.39
N HIS A 141 -12.45 -17.27 -50.99
CA HIS A 141 -13.24 -18.33 -50.37
C HIS A 141 -13.90 -17.88 -49.07
N VAL A 142 -13.14 -17.24 -48.18
CA VAL A 142 -13.67 -16.68 -46.93
C VAL A 142 -14.73 -15.61 -47.20
N HIS A 143 -14.46 -14.67 -48.12
CA HIS A 143 -15.41 -13.60 -48.41
C HIS A 143 -16.72 -14.13 -49.04
N ALA A 144 -16.68 -15.22 -49.81
CA ALA A 144 -17.88 -15.87 -50.33
C ALA A 144 -18.75 -16.48 -49.23
N GLY A 145 -18.14 -16.98 -48.14
CA GLY A 145 -18.84 -17.52 -46.97
C GLY A 145 -19.27 -16.45 -45.95
N GLN A 146 -18.52 -15.34 -45.84
CA GLN A 146 -18.69 -14.28 -44.84
C GLN A 146 -18.53 -12.88 -45.47
N SER A 147 -19.42 -12.55 -46.41
CA SER A 147 -19.29 -11.34 -47.22
C SER A 147 -19.43 -10.02 -46.45
N GLU A 148 -20.08 -10.04 -45.28
CA GLU A 148 -20.31 -8.84 -44.47
C GLU A 148 -19.22 -8.55 -43.44
N ASP A 149 -18.30 -9.47 -43.20
CA ASP A 149 -17.21 -9.26 -42.24
C ASP A 149 -16.23 -8.18 -42.75
N PRO A 150 -16.07 -7.05 -42.02
CA PRO A 150 -15.16 -5.97 -42.40
C PRO A 150 -13.70 -6.43 -42.56
N ARG A 151 -13.22 -7.34 -41.71
CA ARG A 151 -11.83 -7.84 -41.75
C ARG A 151 -11.57 -8.63 -43.03
N ASN A 152 -12.54 -9.45 -43.45
CA ASN A 152 -12.46 -10.23 -44.68
C ASN A 152 -12.46 -9.33 -45.91
N LYS A 153 -13.26 -8.24 -45.89
CA LYS A 153 -13.24 -7.21 -46.95
C LYS A 153 -11.86 -6.55 -47.07
N SER A 154 -11.24 -6.18 -45.95
CA SER A 154 -9.91 -5.56 -45.94
C SER A 154 -8.83 -6.52 -46.47
N ILE A 155 -8.82 -7.77 -46.01
CA ILE A 155 -7.85 -8.79 -46.44
C ILE A 155 -8.01 -9.11 -47.93
N LEU A 156 -9.26 -9.31 -48.40
CA LEU A 156 -9.53 -9.53 -49.82
C LEU A 156 -9.10 -8.34 -50.67
N ALA A 157 -9.38 -7.12 -50.23
CA ALA A 157 -8.96 -5.94 -50.98
C ALA A 157 -7.44 -5.81 -51.07
N TYR A 158 -6.71 -6.10 -49.98
CA TYR A 158 -5.26 -6.15 -49.99
C TYR A 158 -4.73 -7.26 -50.91
N ALA A 159 -5.30 -8.46 -50.85
CA ALA A 159 -4.93 -9.59 -51.71
C ALA A 159 -5.17 -9.27 -53.20
N LEU A 160 -6.27 -8.60 -53.55
CA LEU A 160 -6.56 -8.12 -54.90
C LEU A 160 -5.52 -7.09 -55.36
N ALA A 161 -5.16 -6.14 -54.49
CA ALA A 161 -4.12 -5.15 -54.79
C ALA A 161 -2.75 -5.80 -54.99
N LEU A 162 -2.39 -6.82 -54.20
CA LEU A 162 -1.17 -7.62 -54.37
C LEU A 162 -1.10 -8.36 -55.71
N ASN A 163 -2.26 -8.76 -56.27
CA ASN A 163 -2.37 -9.44 -57.55
C ASN A 163 -2.61 -8.49 -58.74
N GLY A 164 -2.51 -7.18 -58.55
CA GLY A 164 -2.68 -6.19 -59.61
C GLY A 164 -4.13 -5.85 -59.98
N ASN A 165 -5.13 -6.40 -59.25
CA ASN A 165 -6.55 -6.11 -59.44
C ASN A 165 -6.98 -4.84 -58.69
N VAL A 166 -6.34 -3.71 -59.04
CA VAL A 166 -6.42 -2.43 -58.31
C VAL A 166 -7.84 -1.86 -58.24
N ASP A 167 -8.63 -1.97 -59.32
CA ASP A 167 -9.98 -1.38 -59.37
C ASP A 167 -11.00 -2.14 -58.50
N GLN A 168 -10.85 -3.45 -58.39
CA GLN A 168 -11.68 -4.27 -57.50
C GLN A 168 -11.27 -4.04 -56.03
N ALA A 169 -9.97 -3.94 -55.76
CA ALA A 169 -9.45 -3.59 -54.44
C ALA A 169 -10.00 -2.23 -53.96
N GLU A 170 -9.99 -1.20 -54.82
CA GLU A 170 -10.51 0.12 -54.47
C GLU A 170 -12.01 0.09 -54.14
N THR A 171 -12.80 -0.65 -54.93
CA THR A 171 -14.24 -0.79 -54.71
C THR A 171 -14.54 -1.37 -53.33
N LEU A 172 -13.81 -2.41 -52.93
CA LEU A 172 -13.98 -3.04 -51.61
C LEU A 172 -13.53 -2.11 -50.48
N LEU A 173 -12.38 -1.43 -50.64
CA LEU A 173 -11.82 -0.53 -49.64
C LEU A 173 -12.72 0.68 -49.32
N LYS A 174 -13.55 1.13 -50.27
CA LYS A 174 -14.58 2.17 -50.01
C LYS A 174 -15.62 1.76 -48.98
N THR A 175 -15.79 0.46 -48.77
CA THR A 175 -16.77 -0.12 -47.83
C THR A 175 -16.12 -0.88 -46.67
N ALA A 176 -14.79 -0.90 -46.60
CA ALA A 176 -14.03 -1.51 -45.50
C ALA A 176 -13.94 -0.56 -44.30
N ASP A 177 -13.57 -1.08 -43.12
CA ASP A 177 -13.35 -0.23 -41.94
C ASP A 177 -12.17 0.73 -42.19
N PRO A 178 -12.39 2.06 -42.16
CA PRO A 178 -11.33 3.04 -42.39
C PRO A 178 -10.26 3.05 -41.29
N ASN A 179 -10.53 2.47 -40.13
CA ASN A 179 -9.60 2.40 -39.01
C ASN A 179 -8.85 1.05 -38.93
N ASP A 180 -9.08 0.14 -39.87
CA ASP A 180 -8.35 -1.14 -39.95
C ASP A 180 -6.97 -0.94 -40.62
N PRO A 181 -5.87 -1.32 -39.95
CA PRO A 181 -4.53 -1.30 -40.54
C PRO A 181 -4.44 -2.02 -41.90
N VAL A 182 -5.15 -3.14 -42.09
CA VAL A 182 -5.13 -3.88 -43.36
C VAL A 182 -5.73 -3.04 -44.49
N SER A 183 -6.81 -2.29 -44.21
CA SER A 183 -7.39 -1.32 -45.15
C SER A 183 -6.39 -0.20 -45.50
N ALA A 184 -5.65 0.31 -44.51
CA ALA A 184 -4.64 1.35 -44.75
C ALA A 184 -3.52 0.85 -45.67
N PHE A 185 -3.03 -0.38 -45.46
CA PHE A 185 -2.08 -1.04 -46.35
C PHE A 185 -2.67 -1.31 -47.74
N GLY A 186 -3.96 -1.64 -47.83
CA GLY A 186 -4.69 -1.81 -49.10
C GLY A 186 -4.74 -0.51 -49.90
N TRP A 187 -5.18 0.58 -49.28
CA TRP A 187 -5.19 1.92 -49.88
C TRP A 187 -3.78 2.36 -50.30
N ALA A 188 -2.77 2.15 -49.46
CA ALA A 188 -1.39 2.45 -49.80
C ALA A 188 -0.93 1.71 -51.06
N LYS A 189 -1.24 0.40 -51.19
CA LYS A 189 -0.94 -0.38 -52.40
C LYS A 189 -1.69 0.11 -53.63
N VAL A 190 -2.97 0.47 -53.51
CA VAL A 190 -3.77 1.05 -54.60
C VAL A 190 -3.18 2.38 -55.09
N HIS A 191 -2.80 3.28 -54.17
CA HIS A 191 -2.17 4.55 -54.50
C HIS A 191 -0.79 4.37 -55.14
N LEU A 192 0.03 3.45 -54.62
CA LEU A 192 1.33 3.13 -55.19
C LEU A 192 1.22 2.55 -56.61
N ALA A 193 0.24 1.68 -56.86
CA ALA A 193 -0.02 1.14 -58.20
C ALA A 193 -0.46 2.22 -59.21
N ARG A 194 -0.96 3.36 -58.73
CA ARG A 194 -1.35 4.53 -59.53
C ARG A 194 -0.29 5.63 -59.56
N ASN A 195 0.92 5.36 -59.05
CA ASN A 195 2.01 6.33 -58.90
C ASN A 195 1.67 7.55 -58.02
N ASP A 196 0.71 7.42 -57.10
CA ASP A 196 0.35 8.46 -56.14
C ASP A 196 1.04 8.21 -54.79
N THR A 197 2.35 8.47 -54.75
CA THR A 197 3.17 8.28 -53.54
C THR A 197 2.72 9.19 -52.39
N ALA A 198 2.17 10.36 -52.68
CA ALA A 198 1.75 11.32 -51.65
C ALA A 198 0.50 10.82 -50.90
N ALA A 199 -0.50 10.31 -51.62
CA ALA A 199 -1.68 9.72 -51.00
C ALA A 199 -1.35 8.41 -50.25
N ALA A 200 -0.45 7.59 -50.80
CA ALA A 200 0.02 6.38 -50.12
C ALA A 200 0.68 6.70 -48.77
N LEU A 201 1.56 7.71 -48.73
CA LEU A 201 2.22 8.16 -47.51
C LEU A 201 1.22 8.73 -46.49
N GLN A 202 0.24 9.51 -46.94
CA GLN A 202 -0.77 10.12 -46.07
C GLN A 202 -1.63 9.06 -45.37
N VAL A 203 -2.07 8.03 -46.10
CA VAL A 203 -2.87 6.94 -45.53
C VAL A 203 -2.09 6.17 -44.46
N LEU A 204 -0.81 5.85 -44.72
CA LEU A 204 0.04 5.14 -43.75
C LEU A 204 0.34 5.98 -42.50
N LYS A 205 0.51 7.30 -42.63
CA LYS A 205 0.73 8.21 -41.49
C LYS A 205 -0.49 8.41 -40.60
N ASN A 206 -1.68 8.31 -41.17
CA ASN A 206 -2.93 8.45 -40.43
C ASN A 206 -3.33 7.16 -39.69
N MET A 207 -2.64 6.05 -39.93
CA MET A 207 -2.89 4.78 -39.25
C MET A 207 -2.40 4.84 -37.80
N ASP A 208 -3.23 4.40 -36.86
CA ASP A 208 -2.86 4.25 -35.46
C ASP A 208 -1.83 3.10 -35.28
N PRO A 209 -0.58 3.39 -34.86
CA PRO A 209 0.44 2.37 -34.67
C PRO A 209 0.06 1.31 -33.63
N ALA A 210 -0.76 1.66 -32.63
CA ALA A 210 -1.18 0.73 -31.58
C ALA A 210 -2.10 -0.38 -32.13
N ARG A 211 -2.86 -0.09 -33.21
CA ARG A 211 -3.75 -1.07 -33.85
C ARG A 211 -3.04 -1.93 -34.89
N ALA A 212 -1.89 -1.49 -35.42
CA ALA A 212 -1.15 -2.18 -36.48
C ALA A 212 -0.46 -3.47 -36.02
N GLY A 213 -0.27 -3.68 -34.71
CA GLY A 213 0.32 -4.90 -34.15
C GLY A 213 1.65 -5.28 -34.82
N ILE A 214 1.77 -6.53 -35.27
CA ILE A 214 2.96 -7.05 -35.99
C ILE A 214 3.28 -6.30 -37.30
N LEU A 215 2.34 -5.55 -37.87
CA LEU A 215 2.55 -4.74 -39.08
C LEU A 215 3.17 -3.36 -38.78
N ALA A 216 3.26 -2.95 -37.50
CA ALA A 216 3.80 -1.64 -37.14
C ALA A 216 5.26 -1.42 -37.56
N PRO A 217 6.18 -2.40 -37.51
CA PRO A 217 7.52 -2.24 -38.07
C PRO A 217 7.49 -2.07 -39.61
N GLN A 218 6.68 -2.88 -40.29
CA GLN A 218 6.55 -2.85 -41.75
C GLN A 218 5.97 -1.51 -42.25
N SER A 219 5.04 -0.90 -41.51
CA SER A 219 4.50 0.42 -41.86
C SER A 219 5.57 1.50 -41.71
N ARG A 220 6.37 1.48 -40.64
CA ARG A 220 7.48 2.44 -40.43
C ARG A 220 8.53 2.33 -41.54
N GLU A 221 8.88 1.11 -41.94
CA GLU A 221 9.82 0.88 -43.04
C GLU A 221 9.28 1.43 -44.36
N LEU A 222 8.02 1.15 -44.68
CA LEU A 222 7.39 1.65 -45.90
C LEU A 222 7.25 3.18 -45.89
N ILE A 223 6.88 3.79 -44.77
CA ILE A 223 6.85 5.26 -44.62
C ILE A 223 8.26 5.83 -44.85
N ALA A 224 9.28 5.26 -44.21
CA ALA A 224 10.66 5.73 -44.35
C ALA A 224 11.21 5.55 -45.78
N GLU A 225 10.75 4.55 -46.52
CA GLU A 225 11.08 4.36 -47.93
C GLU A 225 10.43 5.43 -48.81
N LEU A 226 9.14 5.71 -48.60
CA LEU A 226 8.38 6.70 -49.37
C LEU A 226 8.74 8.17 -49.04
N GLU A 227 9.36 8.43 -47.89
CA GLU A 227 9.85 9.76 -47.49
C GLU A 227 11.21 10.13 -48.10
N LYS A 228 11.93 9.18 -48.72
CA LYS A 228 13.20 9.48 -49.38
C LYS A 228 12.93 10.34 -50.63
N PRO A 229 13.57 11.53 -50.77
CA PRO A 229 13.32 12.40 -51.90
C PRO A 229 13.80 11.76 -53.22
N THR A 230 12.89 11.65 -54.19
CA THR A 230 13.20 11.17 -55.54
C THR A 230 14.04 12.21 -56.29
N THR A 231 15.36 12.07 -56.28
CA THR A 231 16.23 12.66 -57.31
C THR A 231 17.24 11.60 -57.76
N GLU A 232 17.24 11.34 -59.07
CA GLU A 232 18.21 10.48 -59.75
C GLU A 232 19.62 11.07 -59.70
N THR A 233 20.59 10.17 -59.87
CA THR A 233 22.04 10.35 -60.08
C THR A 233 22.89 10.83 -58.91
N ALA A 234 23.58 9.88 -58.26
CA ALA A 234 25.03 9.93 -58.13
C ALA A 234 25.59 8.58 -57.63
N THR A 235 26.62 8.14 -58.32
CA THR A 235 27.66 7.16 -57.95
C THR A 235 27.74 6.77 -56.48
N ALA A 236 27.79 5.46 -56.24
CA ALA A 236 28.29 4.87 -55.00
C ALA A 236 29.64 5.46 -54.58
N PRO A 237 29.81 5.80 -53.29
CA PRO A 237 31.08 5.65 -52.62
C PRO A 237 31.07 4.36 -51.80
N ALA A 238 32.26 3.78 -51.72
CA ALA A 238 32.58 2.55 -51.05
C ALA A 238 32.14 2.54 -49.57
N ALA A 239 31.88 1.32 -49.09
CA ALA A 239 31.75 0.99 -47.69
C ALA A 239 32.96 1.51 -46.91
N ASP A 240 32.75 2.55 -46.10
CA ASP A 240 33.59 2.83 -44.95
C ASP A 240 32.80 2.46 -43.71
N SER A 241 33.41 1.59 -42.91
CA SER A 241 32.88 1.00 -41.70
C SER A 241 32.78 2.06 -40.60
N ALA A 242 31.79 2.94 -40.67
CA ALA A 242 31.39 3.74 -39.54
C ALA A 242 30.61 2.84 -38.58
N VAL A 243 31.32 2.33 -37.57
CA VAL A 243 30.72 1.78 -36.35
C VAL A 243 29.59 2.73 -35.93
N PRO A 244 28.33 2.26 -35.78
CA PRO A 244 27.26 3.11 -35.30
C PRO A 244 27.70 3.70 -33.95
N PRO A 245 27.52 5.01 -33.71
CA PRO A 245 27.75 5.52 -32.37
C PRO A 245 26.89 4.68 -31.42
N ALA A 246 27.52 4.16 -30.36
CA ALA A 246 26.84 3.41 -29.32
C ALA A 246 25.54 4.14 -28.94
N PRO A 247 24.41 3.43 -28.76
CA PRO A 247 23.13 4.08 -28.52
C PRO A 247 23.31 5.01 -27.33
N ALA A 248 23.07 6.31 -27.57
CA ALA A 248 23.01 7.29 -26.50
C ALA A 248 22.05 6.72 -25.47
N THR A 249 22.54 6.46 -24.26
CA THR A 249 21.75 5.98 -23.14
C THR A 249 20.50 6.84 -23.09
N ASP A 250 19.34 6.23 -23.37
CA ASP A 250 18.09 6.96 -23.47
C ASP A 250 17.91 7.71 -22.15
N ILE A 251 17.95 9.04 -22.20
CA ILE A 251 17.88 9.91 -21.01
C ILE A 251 16.64 9.57 -20.20
N LEU A 252 15.59 9.08 -20.87
CA LEU A 252 14.37 8.61 -20.26
C LEU A 252 14.60 7.31 -19.46
N VAL A 253 15.31 6.32 -20.02
CA VAL A 253 15.70 5.09 -19.32
C VAL A 253 16.61 5.40 -18.13
N ALA A 254 17.61 6.28 -18.29
CA ALA A 254 18.49 6.67 -17.19
C ALA A 254 17.73 7.37 -16.05
N ASN A 255 16.77 8.25 -16.38
CA ASN A 255 15.90 8.88 -15.38
C ASN A 255 14.92 7.88 -14.73
N MET A 256 14.41 6.91 -15.50
CA MET A 256 13.54 5.87 -14.97
C MET A 256 14.30 4.94 -14.04
N GLU A 257 15.51 4.48 -14.40
CA GLU A 257 16.35 3.63 -13.54
C GLU A 257 16.79 4.33 -12.24
N GLN A 258 16.93 5.66 -12.26
CA GLN A 258 17.19 6.44 -11.05
C GLN A 258 15.98 6.54 -10.11
N ARG A 259 14.76 6.50 -10.64
CA ARG A 259 13.51 6.75 -9.88
C ARG A 259 12.73 5.48 -9.56
N PHE A 260 12.83 4.49 -10.43
CA PHE A 260 12.15 3.22 -10.39
C PHE A 260 13.19 2.12 -10.62
N THR A 261 13.33 1.24 -9.65
CA THR A 261 14.23 0.10 -9.72
C THR A 261 13.42 -1.18 -9.89
N ASN A 262 14.07 -2.26 -10.30
CA ASN A 262 13.44 -3.58 -10.36
C ASN A 262 12.90 -4.07 -8.99
N TYR A 263 13.33 -3.43 -7.90
CA TYR A 263 12.92 -3.73 -6.54
C TYR A 263 11.58 -3.11 -6.15
N ASP A 264 11.11 -2.07 -6.83
CA ASP A 264 9.89 -1.35 -6.45
C ASP A 264 8.62 -2.17 -6.71
N LEU A 265 8.68 -3.13 -7.64
CA LEU A 265 7.61 -4.10 -7.89
C LEU A 265 7.88 -5.46 -7.26
N GLN A 266 8.96 -5.60 -6.48
CA GLN A 266 9.28 -6.86 -5.83
C GLN A 266 8.23 -7.17 -4.75
N MET A 267 7.52 -8.27 -4.91
CA MET A 267 6.70 -8.80 -3.82
C MET A 267 7.56 -9.26 -2.66
N VAL A 268 7.17 -8.83 -1.46
CA VAL A 268 7.77 -9.24 -0.21
C VAL A 268 7.17 -10.59 0.21
N GLU A 269 7.76 -11.69 -0.27
CA GLU A 269 7.34 -13.06 0.10
C GLU A 269 7.78 -13.45 1.52
N GLN A 270 8.79 -12.77 2.07
CA GLN A 270 9.32 -13.02 3.40
C GLN A 270 9.33 -11.72 4.22
N PRO A 271 8.18 -11.31 4.77
CA PRO A 271 8.02 -10.02 5.46
C PRO A 271 9.09 -9.72 6.51
N ALA A 272 9.53 -10.73 7.26
CA ALA A 272 10.58 -10.59 8.29
C ALA A 272 11.96 -10.17 7.76
N LYS A 273 12.25 -10.33 6.46
CA LYS A 273 13.48 -9.84 5.83
C LYS A 273 13.45 -8.34 5.55
N PHE A 274 12.28 -7.73 5.57
CA PHE A 274 12.08 -6.34 5.17
C PHE A 274 11.57 -5.48 6.32
N ALA A 275 10.71 -6.02 7.19
CA ALA A 275 10.16 -5.30 8.32
C ALA A 275 10.34 -6.05 9.64
N GLN A 276 10.50 -5.27 10.72
CA GLN A 276 10.52 -5.78 12.07
C GLN A 276 9.79 -4.85 13.02
N GLY A 277 8.79 -5.37 13.73
CA GLY A 277 8.18 -4.75 14.89
C GLY A 277 8.97 -5.07 16.16
N SER A 278 9.17 -4.09 17.04
CA SER A 278 9.73 -4.35 18.37
C SER A 278 9.08 -3.48 19.44
N LEU A 279 8.79 -4.07 20.59
CA LEU A 279 8.22 -3.41 21.75
C LEU A 279 9.29 -3.35 22.83
N LYS A 280 9.53 -2.15 23.37
CA LYS A 280 10.42 -1.93 24.50
C LYS A 280 9.67 -1.23 25.62
N VAL A 281 9.99 -1.57 26.85
CA VAL A 281 9.50 -0.88 28.05
C VAL A 281 10.66 -0.12 28.69
N ASN A 282 10.35 0.96 29.40
CA ASN A 282 11.36 1.73 30.12
C ASN A 282 11.94 0.98 31.33
N LYS A 283 11.16 0.08 31.94
CA LYS A 283 11.53 -0.70 33.13
C LYS A 283 10.79 -2.04 33.15
N ASP A 284 11.50 -3.09 33.57
CA ASP A 284 10.89 -4.41 33.81
C ASP A 284 10.16 -4.47 35.15
N ILE A 285 10.57 -3.61 36.09
CA ILE A 285 10.03 -3.54 37.44
C ILE A 285 9.75 -2.08 37.78
N PHE A 286 8.52 -1.77 38.21
CA PHE A 286 8.11 -0.41 38.56
C PHE A 286 7.24 -0.37 39.82
N ASN A 287 7.21 0.81 40.45
CA ASN A 287 6.37 1.12 41.60
C ASN A 287 5.12 1.89 41.15
N LEU A 288 4.06 1.92 41.97
CA LEU A 288 2.77 2.55 41.64
C LEU A 288 2.87 3.98 41.10
N ALA A 289 3.73 4.81 41.69
CA ALA A 289 3.88 6.22 41.33
C ALA A 289 4.90 6.47 40.21
N GLU A 290 5.45 5.41 39.60
CA GLU A 290 6.38 5.54 38.49
C GLU A 290 5.63 5.38 37.15
N PRO A 291 5.87 6.26 36.16
CA PRO A 291 5.24 6.12 34.85
C PRO A 291 5.78 4.86 34.17
N LEU A 292 4.85 3.96 33.83
CA LEU A 292 5.13 2.83 32.96
C LEU A 292 4.98 3.29 31.51
N GLU A 293 6.06 3.19 30.75
CA GLU A 293 6.08 3.63 29.36
C GLU A 293 6.60 2.51 28.46
N CYS A 294 6.01 2.42 27.27
CA CYS A 294 6.56 1.60 26.22
C CYS A 294 6.94 2.44 25.00
N THR A 295 7.85 1.92 24.20
CA THR A 295 8.16 2.42 22.87
C THR A 295 8.02 1.27 21.89
N LEU A 296 7.13 1.46 20.93
CA LEU A 296 6.96 0.54 19.81
C LEU A 296 7.76 1.07 18.62
N TYR A 297 8.46 0.18 17.95
CA TYR A 297 9.22 0.45 16.74
C TYR A 297 8.69 -0.41 15.60
N LEU A 298 8.58 0.20 14.42
CA LEU A 298 8.48 -0.50 13.14
C LEU A 298 9.69 -0.08 12.31
N ALA A 299 10.57 -1.04 12.00
CA ALA A 299 11.83 -0.82 11.30
C ALA A 299 11.84 -1.49 9.93
N ASN A 300 12.39 -0.80 8.93
CA ASN A 300 12.76 -1.42 7.66
C ASN A 300 14.16 -2.04 7.82
N VAL A 301 14.20 -3.37 7.88
CA VAL A 301 15.41 -4.18 8.08
C VAL A 301 15.97 -4.74 6.77
N SER A 302 15.45 -4.30 5.62
CA SER A 302 15.99 -4.71 4.32
C SER A 302 17.46 -4.32 4.17
N ASP A 303 18.24 -5.19 3.52
CA ASP A 303 19.67 -4.98 3.31
C ASP A 303 19.88 -3.81 2.34
N ALA A 304 20.29 -2.67 2.87
CA ALA A 304 20.53 -1.46 2.08
C ALA A 304 21.62 -1.63 0.99
N GLN A 305 22.49 -2.63 1.10
CA GLN A 305 23.58 -2.88 0.15
C GLN A 305 23.24 -3.98 -0.87
N LYS A 306 22.37 -4.94 -0.52
CA LYS A 306 22.02 -6.05 -1.42
C LYS A 306 20.62 -5.95 -2.03
N THR A 307 19.63 -5.51 -1.26
CA THR A 307 18.22 -5.43 -1.66
C THR A 307 17.55 -4.27 -0.93
N PRO A 308 17.83 -3.00 -1.32
CA PRO A 308 17.29 -1.82 -0.67
C PRO A 308 15.81 -1.64 -1.08
N VAL A 309 14.90 -2.30 -0.35
CA VAL A 309 13.47 -2.20 -0.65
C VAL A 309 12.83 -1.16 0.27
N PRO A 310 12.34 -0.02 -0.27
CA PRO A 310 11.55 0.92 0.51
C PRO A 310 10.21 0.30 0.89
N LEU A 311 9.79 0.47 2.14
CA LEU A 311 8.49 -0.01 2.61
C LEU A 311 7.45 1.10 2.52
N VAL A 312 6.42 0.89 1.73
CA VAL A 312 5.27 1.80 1.65
C VAL A 312 4.29 1.47 2.77
N LEU A 313 3.97 2.48 3.57
CA LEU A 313 3.05 2.40 4.71
C LEU A 313 1.73 3.09 4.36
N GLY A 314 0.62 2.45 4.72
CA GLY A 314 -0.71 3.02 4.61
C GLY A 314 -1.78 2.01 4.20
N PRO A 315 -3.03 2.47 4.08
CA PRO A 315 -4.14 1.60 3.71
C PRO A 315 -3.88 0.87 2.39
N GLY A 316 -4.07 -0.44 2.38
CA GLY A 316 -3.85 -1.28 1.19
C GLY A 316 -2.38 -1.45 0.77
N CYS A 317 -1.42 -0.89 1.52
CA CYS A 317 0.01 -1.05 1.28
C CYS A 317 0.57 -2.28 2.01
N PHE A 318 1.90 -2.38 2.09
CA PHE A 318 2.59 -3.50 2.74
C PHE A 318 2.17 -3.66 4.21
N ILE A 319 2.13 -2.54 4.95
CA ILE A 319 1.63 -2.46 6.32
C ILE A 319 0.74 -1.22 6.41
N ASP A 320 -0.48 -1.40 6.92
CA ASP A 320 -1.25 -0.29 7.45
C ASP A 320 -0.78 0.00 8.89
N PRO A 321 -0.14 1.16 9.19
CA PRO A 321 0.59 1.36 10.44
C PRO A 321 -0.33 1.62 11.65
N HIS A 322 -1.52 1.04 11.66
CA HIS A 322 -2.36 0.93 12.84
C HIS A 322 -1.71 0.01 13.89
N VAL A 323 -1.81 0.41 15.14
CA VAL A 323 -1.23 -0.30 16.28
C VAL A 323 -2.25 -0.47 17.37
N LEU A 324 -2.40 -1.70 17.82
CA LEU A 324 -3.20 -2.06 18.98
C LEU A 324 -2.29 -2.45 20.14
N LEU A 325 -2.41 -1.75 21.27
CA LEU A 325 -1.76 -2.11 22.52
C LEU A 325 -2.77 -2.79 23.44
N MET A 326 -2.38 -3.94 23.98
CA MET A 326 -3.21 -4.74 24.88
C MET A 326 -2.39 -5.17 26.08
N ALA A 327 -3.06 -5.45 27.20
CA ALA A 327 -2.43 -6.00 28.38
C ALA A 327 -3.18 -7.21 28.93
N GLU A 328 -2.41 -8.18 29.39
CA GLU A 328 -2.88 -9.35 30.13
C GLU A 328 -2.44 -9.20 31.60
N VAL A 329 -3.40 -9.33 32.52
CA VAL A 329 -3.14 -9.36 33.97
C VAL A 329 -3.77 -10.63 34.54
N PRO A 330 -3.02 -11.72 34.74
CA PRO A 330 -3.57 -13.02 35.16
C PRO A 330 -4.37 -12.97 36.47
N ALA A 331 -4.01 -12.07 37.39
CA ALA A 331 -4.65 -11.92 38.68
C ALA A 331 -5.98 -11.12 38.67
N ALA A 332 -6.36 -10.51 37.55
CA ALA A 332 -7.50 -9.59 37.45
C ALA A 332 -8.68 -10.12 36.62
N GLN A 333 -8.67 -11.41 36.27
CA GLN A 333 -9.65 -12.06 35.38
C GLN A 333 -11.11 -12.06 35.89
N ASN A 334 -11.40 -11.52 37.09
CA ASN A 334 -12.73 -11.47 37.70
C ASN A 334 -13.54 -10.19 37.41
N ARG A 335 -12.97 -9.15 36.78
CA ARG A 335 -13.79 -8.06 36.20
C ARG A 335 -14.15 -8.42 34.77
N ALA A 336 -15.32 -7.99 34.30
CA ALA A 336 -15.87 -8.28 32.97
C ALA A 336 -14.89 -7.89 31.84
N VAL A 337 -13.97 -8.79 31.52
CA VAL A 337 -13.04 -8.75 30.40
C VAL A 337 -13.70 -9.53 29.28
N SER A 338 -13.64 -8.98 28.06
CA SER A 338 -14.23 -9.62 26.88
C SER A 338 -13.80 -11.10 26.79
N PRO A 339 -14.72 -12.06 26.65
CA PRO A 339 -14.49 -13.47 27.01
C PRO A 339 -13.55 -14.26 26.07
N ALA A 340 -12.91 -13.63 25.09
CA ALA A 340 -12.24 -14.35 24.01
C ALA A 340 -10.74 -14.64 24.25
N ALA A 341 -10.01 -13.87 25.08
CA ALA A 341 -8.55 -14.01 25.13
C ALA A 341 -7.82 -13.64 26.44
N GLY A 342 -8.50 -13.20 27.50
CA GLY A 342 -7.81 -12.78 28.74
C GLY A 342 -6.97 -11.49 28.62
N THR A 343 -6.90 -10.88 27.43
CA THR A 343 -6.24 -9.61 27.13
C THR A 343 -7.25 -8.46 27.05
N SER A 344 -6.91 -7.31 27.63
CA SER A 344 -7.73 -6.10 27.58
C SER A 344 -7.07 -5.00 26.73
N LEU A 345 -7.88 -4.26 25.98
CA LEU A 345 -7.42 -3.16 25.13
C LEU A 345 -6.94 -1.97 25.98
N LEU A 346 -5.75 -1.45 25.67
CA LEU A 346 -5.19 -0.26 26.30
C LEU A 346 -5.33 0.97 25.41
N ALA A 347 -4.81 0.89 24.18
CA ALA A 347 -4.73 2.02 23.28
C ALA A 347 -4.70 1.57 21.82
N HIS A 348 -5.19 2.45 20.96
CA HIS A 348 -5.04 2.36 19.52
C HIS A 348 -4.28 3.60 19.03
N ARG A 349 -3.26 3.40 18.19
CA ARG A 349 -2.41 4.46 17.64
C ARG A 349 -2.16 4.24 16.16
N TYR A 350 -1.80 5.33 15.47
CA TYR A 350 -1.46 5.31 14.06
C TYR A 350 -0.01 5.76 13.87
N MET A 351 0.88 4.84 13.48
CA MET A 351 2.33 5.03 13.32
C MET A 351 2.70 5.62 11.95
N MET A 352 2.03 6.69 11.53
CA MET A 352 2.32 7.34 10.25
C MET A 352 3.03 8.68 10.45
N ALA A 353 4.36 8.65 10.37
CA ALA A 353 5.19 9.86 10.27
C ALA A 353 5.64 10.14 8.83
N SER A 354 5.81 9.09 8.02
CA SER A 354 6.14 9.16 6.61
C SER A 354 5.48 7.98 5.87
N PRO A 355 4.95 8.18 4.66
CA PRO A 355 4.35 7.10 3.87
C PRO A 355 5.38 6.11 3.33
N VAL A 356 6.66 6.45 3.34
CA VAL A 356 7.74 5.58 2.85
C VAL A 356 8.83 5.44 3.91
N LEU A 357 9.09 4.21 4.32
CA LEU A 357 10.14 3.87 5.27
C LEU A 357 11.34 3.28 4.52
N MET A 358 12.41 4.07 4.41
CA MET A 358 13.64 3.67 3.74
C MET A 358 14.40 2.55 4.48
N PRO A 359 15.22 1.73 3.80
CA PRO A 359 16.07 0.72 4.43
C PRO A 359 16.91 1.29 5.58
N GLY A 360 16.95 0.57 6.71
CA GLY A 360 17.67 0.98 7.92
C GLY A 360 17.01 2.10 8.72
N ARG A 361 15.81 2.56 8.34
CA ARG A 361 15.02 3.55 9.10
C ARG A 361 13.93 2.87 9.92
N SER A 362 13.50 3.56 10.96
CA SER A 362 12.40 3.13 11.82
C SER A 362 11.48 4.29 12.16
N VAL A 363 10.19 3.99 12.28
CA VAL A 363 9.21 4.85 12.96
C VAL A 363 8.96 4.30 14.36
N ASN A 364 8.70 5.19 15.32
CA ASN A 364 8.37 4.78 16.68
C ASN A 364 7.26 5.64 17.29
N ILE A 365 6.55 5.06 18.25
CA ILE A 365 5.62 5.76 19.14
C ILE A 365 5.97 5.40 20.57
N ARG A 366 5.95 6.41 21.45
CA ARG A 366 6.08 6.25 22.90
C ARG A 366 4.69 6.43 23.54
N GLU A 367 4.31 5.49 24.39
CA GLU A 367 3.00 5.46 25.03
C GLU A 367 3.12 5.23 26.53
N ILE A 368 2.28 5.91 27.32
CA ILE A 368 2.14 5.70 28.76
C ILE A 368 1.08 4.62 28.98
N LEU A 369 1.43 3.54 29.67
CA LEU A 369 0.58 2.35 29.81
C LEU A 369 -0.30 2.37 31.07
N THR A 370 -0.08 3.29 32.01
CA THR A 370 -0.91 3.48 33.21
C THR A 370 -2.23 4.18 32.87
N ILE A 371 -3.01 3.59 31.97
CA ILE A 371 -4.28 4.11 31.46
C ILE A 371 -5.38 3.04 31.59
N SER A 372 -6.64 3.45 31.48
CA SER A 372 -7.79 2.54 31.45
C SER A 372 -7.78 1.56 32.64
N PHE A 373 -8.12 0.30 32.41
CA PHE A 373 -8.24 -0.72 33.45
C PHE A 373 -6.94 -0.97 34.24
N LEU A 374 -5.75 -0.74 33.64
CA LEU A 374 -4.48 -0.89 34.37
C LEU A 374 -4.32 0.17 35.46
N HIS A 375 -4.74 1.41 35.17
CA HIS A 375 -4.76 2.47 36.18
C HIS A 375 -5.62 2.06 37.37
N ASP A 376 -6.85 1.59 37.12
CA ASP A 376 -7.78 1.16 38.17
C ASP A 376 -7.23 -0.01 38.98
N ILE A 377 -6.67 -1.05 38.34
CA ILE A 377 -6.08 -2.19 39.04
C ILE A 377 -4.93 -1.75 39.94
N PHE A 378 -4.05 -0.86 39.48
CA PHE A 378 -2.91 -0.44 40.29
C PHE A 378 -3.35 0.40 41.50
N TYR A 379 -4.38 1.24 41.33
CA TYR A 379 -4.95 2.04 42.42
C TYR A 379 -5.81 1.23 43.39
N ASP A 380 -6.53 0.21 42.91
CA ASP A 380 -7.37 -0.66 43.74
C ASP A 380 -6.52 -1.61 44.62
N TYR A 381 -5.33 -2.02 44.15
CA TYR A 381 -4.52 -3.07 44.77
C TYR A 381 -3.02 -2.69 44.92
N PRO A 382 -2.68 -1.59 45.60
CA PRO A 382 -1.29 -1.15 45.80
C PRO A 382 -0.43 -2.15 46.58
N GLN A 383 -1.01 -2.98 47.47
CA GLN A 383 -0.27 -3.95 48.27
C GLN A 383 -0.15 -5.34 47.65
N ARG A 384 -0.87 -5.64 46.55
CA ARG A 384 -0.70 -6.89 45.79
C ARG A 384 0.56 -6.81 44.93
N GLU A 385 1.06 -7.87 44.30
CA GLU A 385 2.04 -7.80 43.20
C GLU A 385 1.36 -8.21 41.87
N PHE A 386 1.69 -7.55 40.74
CA PHE A 386 1.12 -7.89 39.43
C PHE A 386 2.23 -8.18 38.43
N LYS A 387 2.14 -9.33 37.78
CA LYS A 387 2.83 -9.61 36.52
C LYS A 387 1.89 -9.25 35.39
N ILE A 388 2.38 -8.47 34.43
CA ILE A 388 1.59 -7.87 33.38
C ILE A 388 2.29 -8.16 32.07
N THR A 389 1.60 -8.75 31.11
CA THR A 389 2.14 -8.96 29.77
C THR A 389 1.55 -7.94 28.83
N ILE A 390 2.41 -7.14 28.19
CA ILE A 390 2.02 -6.14 27.20
C ILE A 390 2.18 -6.75 25.82
N HIS A 391 1.12 -6.68 25.03
CA HIS A 391 1.07 -7.10 23.64
C HIS A 391 0.93 -5.87 22.75
N ALA A 392 1.65 -5.88 21.64
CA ALA A 392 1.49 -4.89 20.58
C ALA A 392 1.21 -5.63 19.27
N LEU A 393 0.15 -5.23 18.58
CA LEU A 393 -0.20 -5.72 17.26
C LEU A 393 -0.03 -4.59 16.25
N ILE A 394 0.69 -4.86 15.18
CA ILE A 394 0.85 -3.99 14.01
C ILE A 394 -0.10 -4.48 12.92
N ASP A 395 -0.82 -3.57 12.29
CA ASP A 395 -1.85 -3.85 11.28
C ASP A 395 -2.90 -4.85 11.82
N PRO A 396 -3.64 -4.49 12.89
CA PRO A 396 -4.55 -5.41 13.56
C PRO A 396 -5.77 -5.73 12.69
N ILE A 397 -6.06 -7.01 12.52
CA ILE A 397 -7.27 -7.53 11.88
C ILE A 397 -8.09 -8.35 12.89
N PRO A 398 -9.43 -8.35 12.79
CA PRO A 398 -10.27 -9.17 13.65
C PRO A 398 -9.99 -10.66 13.41
N ASP A 399 -9.88 -11.43 14.49
CA ASP A 399 -9.58 -12.86 14.45
C ASP A 399 -10.82 -13.77 14.22
N GLY A 400 -12.00 -13.17 14.05
CA GLY A 400 -13.29 -13.87 13.91
C GLY A 400 -13.85 -14.46 15.22
N ARG A 401 -13.13 -14.33 16.34
CA ARG A 401 -13.53 -14.80 17.69
C ARG A 401 -13.75 -13.65 18.67
N GLY A 402 -13.71 -12.40 18.18
CA GLY A 402 -13.87 -11.18 18.98
C GLY A 402 -12.56 -10.61 19.52
N GLY A 403 -11.40 -11.16 19.10
CA GLY A 403 -10.07 -10.64 19.35
C GLY A 403 -9.44 -10.02 18.10
N TYR A 404 -8.16 -9.67 18.21
CA TYR A 404 -7.36 -9.12 17.12
C TYR A 404 -6.05 -9.90 16.98
N VAL A 405 -5.61 -10.05 15.74
CA VAL A 405 -4.28 -10.55 15.39
C VAL A 405 -3.61 -9.57 14.43
N GLY A 406 -2.29 -9.55 14.39
CA GLY A 406 -1.59 -8.77 13.37
C GLY A 406 -1.73 -9.43 12.00
N LYS A 407 -2.01 -8.64 10.96
CA LYS A 407 -2.19 -9.10 9.59
C LYS A 407 -1.01 -9.91 9.06
N VAL A 408 0.21 -9.52 9.43
CA VAL A 408 1.46 -10.21 9.08
C VAL A 408 2.10 -10.73 10.36
N ALA A 409 2.11 -12.04 10.56
CA ALA A 409 2.53 -12.64 11.83
C ALA A 409 4.04 -12.48 12.10
N GLU A 410 4.88 -12.55 11.07
CA GLU A 410 6.34 -12.61 11.24
C GLU A 410 6.97 -11.28 11.67
N ILE A 411 6.25 -10.16 11.47
CA ILE A 411 6.73 -8.82 11.83
C ILE A 411 6.26 -8.37 13.22
N GLN A 412 5.39 -9.17 13.87
CA GLN A 412 4.75 -8.74 15.11
C GLN A 412 5.77 -8.60 16.25
N PRO A 413 5.68 -7.54 17.07
CA PRO A 413 6.50 -7.39 18.26
C PRO A 413 6.29 -8.56 19.21
N ARG A 414 7.38 -9.03 19.83
CA ARG A 414 7.28 -10.00 20.93
C ARG A 414 6.63 -9.32 22.15
N PRO A 415 5.70 -10.02 22.86
CA PRO A 415 5.15 -9.50 24.09
C PRO A 415 6.23 -9.26 25.15
N VAL A 416 6.02 -8.26 26.00
CA VAL A 416 6.95 -7.91 27.09
C VAL A 416 6.22 -8.07 28.42
N THR A 417 6.81 -8.83 29.34
CA THR A 417 6.28 -9.01 30.69
C THR A 417 6.99 -8.09 31.66
N ILE A 418 6.22 -7.35 32.45
CA ILE A 418 6.68 -6.43 33.47
C ILE A 418 6.08 -6.79 34.83
N THR A 419 6.73 -6.35 35.91
CA THR A 419 6.27 -6.57 37.27
C THR A 419 6.04 -5.24 37.99
N ARG A 420 4.80 -5.04 38.44
CA ARG A 420 4.44 -3.93 39.31
C ARG A 420 4.59 -4.41 40.75
N ARG A 421 5.54 -3.84 41.50
CA ARG A 421 5.87 -4.30 42.86
C ARG A 421 4.85 -3.88 43.89
N ALA A 422 4.53 -4.79 44.81
CA ALA A 422 3.72 -4.51 45.98
C ALA A 422 4.37 -3.43 46.84
N PHE A 423 3.60 -2.39 47.19
CA PHE A 423 3.96 -1.57 48.32
C PHE A 423 3.53 -2.31 49.59
N VAL A 424 4.47 -2.73 50.41
CA VAL A 424 4.18 -3.41 51.67
C VAL A 424 4.29 -2.39 52.80
N PRO A 425 3.17 -1.97 53.43
CA PRO A 425 3.21 -1.02 54.54
C PRO A 425 3.99 -1.61 55.73
N ASP A 426 5.01 -0.88 56.13
CA ASP A 426 5.76 -1.05 57.37
C ASP A 426 6.04 0.34 57.97
N PRO A 427 6.29 0.44 59.29
CA PRO A 427 6.42 1.74 59.95
C PRO A 427 7.47 2.67 59.30
N ASP A 428 8.61 2.13 58.86
CA ASP A 428 9.69 2.93 58.29
C ASP A 428 9.33 3.47 56.91
N LYS A 429 8.76 2.63 56.04
CA LYS A 429 8.28 3.06 54.72
C LYS A 429 7.13 4.06 54.83
N MET A 430 6.21 3.85 55.76
CA MET A 430 5.09 4.78 55.97
C MET A 430 5.57 6.13 56.48
N ASN A 431 6.50 6.15 57.44
CA ASN A 431 7.13 7.38 57.93
C ASN A 431 7.92 8.10 56.83
N PHE A 432 8.63 7.36 56.00
CA PHE A 432 9.34 7.90 54.84
C PHE A 432 8.38 8.58 53.85
N GLN A 433 7.30 7.90 53.45
CA GLN A 433 6.30 8.45 52.54
C GLN A 433 5.56 9.65 53.14
N MET A 434 5.28 9.62 54.46
CA MET A 434 4.66 10.74 55.16
C MET A 434 5.57 11.98 55.18
N ARG A 435 6.89 11.78 55.33
CA ARG A 435 7.87 12.85 55.22
C ARG A 435 7.90 13.42 53.81
N LEU A 436 7.90 12.58 52.77
CA LEU A 436 7.83 13.04 51.38
C LEU A 436 6.57 13.86 51.11
N LEU A 437 5.41 13.40 51.59
CA LEU A 437 4.14 14.11 51.44
C LEU A 437 4.16 15.50 52.08
N ARG A 438 4.83 15.65 53.23
CA ARG A 438 4.85 16.89 54.04
C ARG A 438 6.00 17.85 53.73
N GLN A 439 7.13 17.34 53.27
CA GLN A 439 8.38 18.10 53.14
C GLN A 439 9.13 17.85 51.82
N GLY A 440 8.70 16.89 51.01
CA GLY A 440 9.35 16.58 49.74
C GLY A 440 9.20 17.68 48.70
N SER A 441 9.96 17.53 47.61
CA SER A 441 9.79 18.30 46.38
C SER A 441 8.40 18.09 45.78
N PRO A 442 7.94 18.97 44.87
CA PRO A 442 6.63 18.79 44.23
C PRO A 442 6.42 17.41 43.60
N ALA A 443 7.43 16.85 42.92
CA ALA A 443 7.34 15.52 42.32
C ALA A 443 7.24 14.40 43.37
N GLU A 444 8.03 14.46 44.44
CA GLU A 444 7.97 13.49 45.54
C GLU A 444 6.63 13.54 46.26
N ARG A 445 6.07 14.74 46.47
CA ARG A 445 4.73 14.91 47.05
C ARG A 445 3.64 14.31 46.18
N ILE A 446 3.69 14.56 44.86
CA ILE A 446 2.74 13.98 43.91
C ILE A 446 2.77 12.46 43.98
N ASN A 447 3.97 11.86 43.97
CA ASN A 447 4.13 10.41 44.06
C ASN A 447 3.61 9.85 45.40
N ALA A 448 3.91 10.52 46.52
CA ALA A 448 3.41 10.13 47.84
C ALA A 448 1.89 10.27 47.94
N THR A 449 1.31 11.34 47.38
CA THR A 449 -0.14 11.56 47.28
C THR A 449 -0.82 10.42 46.53
N GLN A 450 -0.31 10.03 45.36
CA GLN A 450 -0.89 8.94 44.57
C GLN A 450 -0.86 7.60 45.33
N LEU A 451 0.27 7.28 45.95
CA LEU A 451 0.41 6.07 46.76
C LEU A 451 -0.55 6.06 47.95
N PHE A 452 -0.62 7.16 48.70
CA PHE A 452 -1.50 7.25 49.85
C PHE A 452 -2.98 7.21 49.49
N ALA A 453 -3.39 7.84 48.39
CA ALA A 453 -4.75 7.72 47.89
C ALA A 453 -5.09 6.27 47.51
N ALA A 454 -4.19 5.56 46.81
CA ALA A 454 -4.38 4.15 46.49
C ALA A 454 -4.49 3.28 47.76
N LEU A 455 -3.63 3.51 48.75
CA LEU A 455 -3.71 2.78 50.03
C LEU A 455 -5.02 3.05 50.78
N LEU A 456 -5.50 4.31 50.79
CA LEU A 456 -6.80 4.65 51.38
C LEU A 456 -7.95 3.99 50.63
N ARG A 457 -7.91 3.98 49.28
CA ARG A 457 -8.90 3.32 48.43
C ARG A 457 -8.96 1.81 48.71
N GLU A 458 -7.81 1.15 48.76
CA GLU A 458 -7.71 -0.29 49.07
C GLU A 458 -8.30 -0.62 50.45
N GLN A 459 -8.08 0.20 51.47
CA GLN A 459 -8.73 0.03 52.79
C GLN A 459 -10.25 0.13 52.68
N GLN A 460 -10.78 1.08 51.89
CA GLN A 460 -12.22 1.24 51.70
C GLN A 460 -12.83 0.04 50.97
N LEU A 461 -12.16 -0.46 49.93
CA LEU A 461 -12.57 -1.68 49.22
C LEU A 461 -12.53 -2.91 50.15
N ALA A 462 -11.50 -3.02 50.98
CA ALA A 462 -11.38 -4.11 51.96
C ALA A 462 -12.49 -4.06 53.01
N GLN A 463 -12.85 -2.87 53.50
CA GLN A 463 -13.98 -2.68 54.43
C GLN A 463 -15.32 -3.08 53.80
N ARG A 464 -15.48 -2.92 52.49
CA ARG A 464 -16.65 -3.34 51.72
C ARG A 464 -16.63 -4.82 51.29
N GLY A 465 -15.58 -5.57 51.67
CA GLY A 465 -15.42 -6.98 51.27
C GLY A 465 -15.12 -7.19 49.79
N GLN A 466 -14.56 -6.18 49.11
CA GLN A 466 -14.27 -6.21 47.67
C GLN A 466 -12.81 -6.59 47.33
N ILE A 467 -12.01 -6.94 48.33
CA ILE A 467 -10.61 -7.37 48.20
C ILE A 467 -10.49 -8.84 48.62
N ASP A 468 -9.80 -9.64 47.81
CA ASP A 468 -9.64 -11.10 47.94
C ASP A 468 -8.40 -11.53 48.75
N TYR A 469 -7.66 -10.59 49.34
CA TYR A 469 -6.50 -10.85 50.18
C TYR A 469 -6.49 -10.02 51.47
N ALA A 470 -5.67 -10.45 52.44
CA ALA A 470 -5.47 -9.76 53.70
C ALA A 470 -4.65 -8.48 53.51
N VAL A 471 -5.33 -7.34 53.50
CA VAL A 471 -4.71 -6.01 53.40
C VAL A 471 -4.06 -5.62 54.73
N ARG A 472 -2.83 -5.08 54.71
CA ARG A 472 -2.21 -4.53 55.93
C ARG A 472 -2.89 -3.24 56.33
N LYS A 473 -3.19 -3.09 57.63
CA LYS A 473 -3.80 -1.88 58.17
C LYS A 473 -2.84 -0.69 58.11
N ILE A 474 -3.40 0.49 57.88
CA ILE A 474 -2.72 1.78 57.85
C ILE A 474 -3.49 2.79 58.71
N ASP A 475 -2.82 3.88 59.11
CA ASP A 475 -3.48 5.02 59.76
C ASP A 475 -4.27 5.84 58.73
N THR A 476 -5.52 5.47 58.50
CA THR A 476 -6.37 6.11 57.49
C THR A 476 -6.66 7.57 57.80
N ALA A 477 -6.85 7.93 59.08
CA ALA A 477 -7.17 9.30 59.48
C ALA A 477 -5.97 10.23 59.31
N GLY A 478 -4.78 9.83 59.80
CA GLY A 478 -3.57 10.65 59.68
C GLY A 478 -3.12 10.82 58.22
N ILE A 479 -3.24 9.77 57.40
CA ILE A 479 -2.93 9.85 55.97
C ILE A 479 -3.90 10.79 55.25
N ARG A 480 -5.21 10.65 55.51
CA ARG A 480 -6.22 11.51 54.87
C ARG A 480 -6.02 12.98 55.23
N GLN A 481 -5.80 13.29 56.51
CA GLN A 481 -5.53 14.66 56.95
C GLN A 481 -4.28 15.24 56.27
N ALA A 482 -3.20 14.47 56.18
CA ALA A 482 -1.97 14.92 55.53
C ALA A 482 -2.16 15.12 54.02
N LEU A 483 -2.93 14.25 53.35
CA LEU A 483 -3.24 14.37 51.92
C LEU A 483 -4.04 15.65 51.64
N PHE A 484 -5.11 15.91 52.40
CA PHE A 484 -5.93 17.11 52.21
C PHE A 484 -5.20 18.42 52.55
N SER A 485 -4.14 18.38 53.38
CA SER A 485 -3.30 19.56 53.61
C SER A 485 -2.58 20.04 52.34
N ASN A 486 -2.28 19.15 51.40
CA ASN A 486 -1.63 19.48 50.12
C ASN A 486 -2.56 20.23 49.15
N LEU A 487 -3.86 20.30 49.42
CA LEU A 487 -4.79 21.12 48.63
C LEU A 487 -4.51 22.63 48.74
N ALA A 488 -3.81 23.09 49.79
CA ALA A 488 -3.36 24.48 49.89
C ALA A 488 -1.85 24.64 49.62
N HIS A 489 -1.21 23.67 48.98
CA HIS A 489 0.21 23.76 48.66
C HIS A 489 0.47 24.91 47.66
N SER A 490 1.62 25.57 47.76
CA SER A 490 1.95 26.72 46.90
C SER A 490 2.11 26.33 45.42
N ASP A 491 2.72 25.17 45.14
CA ASP A 491 2.82 24.60 43.79
C ASP A 491 1.47 24.05 43.31
N PHE A 492 0.95 24.60 42.21
CA PHE A 492 -0.33 24.21 41.63
C PHE A 492 -0.38 22.74 41.19
N ARG A 493 0.75 22.14 40.80
CA ARG A 493 0.80 20.73 40.38
C ARG A 493 0.50 19.81 41.55
N VAL A 494 1.02 20.13 42.73
CA VAL A 494 0.74 19.37 43.96
C VAL A 494 -0.75 19.46 44.29
N ARG A 495 -1.36 20.66 44.19
CA ARG A 495 -2.81 20.83 44.38
C ARG A 495 -3.60 19.98 43.38
N ALA A 496 -3.35 20.14 42.08
CA ALA A 496 -4.06 19.44 41.01
C ALA A 496 -4.01 17.92 41.14
N TRP A 497 -2.82 17.35 41.38
CA TRP A 497 -2.67 15.90 41.56
C TRP A 497 -3.26 15.39 42.87
N THR A 498 -3.29 16.22 43.92
CA THR A 498 -3.98 15.88 45.18
C THR A 498 -5.48 15.83 44.98
N VAL A 499 -6.05 16.81 44.27
CA VAL A 499 -7.47 16.79 43.89
C VAL A 499 -7.80 15.54 43.09
N TYR A 500 -7.02 15.23 42.05
CA TYR A 500 -7.23 14.05 41.23
C TYR A 500 -7.22 12.75 42.03
N ALA A 501 -6.26 12.63 42.97
CA ALA A 501 -6.15 11.46 43.81
C ALA A 501 -7.39 11.26 44.71
N CYS A 502 -8.05 12.35 45.12
CA CYS A 502 -9.29 12.31 45.91
C CYS A 502 -10.49 11.71 45.15
N ARG A 503 -10.51 11.71 43.81
CA ARG A 503 -11.60 11.09 43.01
C ARG A 503 -11.87 9.65 43.39
N SER A 504 -10.79 8.95 43.72
CA SER A 504 -10.81 7.53 44.04
C SER A 504 -11.31 7.20 45.45
N LEU A 505 -11.54 8.22 46.29
CA LEU A 505 -11.85 8.07 47.70
C LEU A 505 -13.33 8.29 47.96
N ALA A 506 -13.87 7.59 48.96
CA ALA A 506 -15.22 7.84 49.47
C ALA A 506 -15.42 9.32 49.87
N PRO A 507 -16.66 9.84 49.74
CA PRO A 507 -16.99 11.23 50.06
C PRO A 507 -16.51 11.59 51.46
N GLY A 508 -15.82 12.72 51.52
CA GLY A 508 -15.17 13.22 52.72
C GLY A 508 -16.09 13.90 53.70
N THR A 509 -15.49 14.46 54.74
CA THR A 509 -16.19 15.39 55.64
C THR A 509 -16.65 16.62 54.87
N GLU A 510 -17.63 17.35 55.40
CA GLU A 510 -18.13 18.59 54.78
C GLU A 510 -17.00 19.61 54.55
N GLN A 511 -16.01 19.67 55.46
CA GLN A 511 -14.82 20.51 55.31
C GLN A 511 -13.93 20.11 54.13
N GLU A 512 -13.76 18.81 53.90
CA GLU A 512 -12.99 18.29 52.77
C GLU A 512 -13.69 18.60 51.44
N GLN A 513 -15.01 18.49 51.41
CA GLN A 513 -15.82 18.83 50.24
C GLN A 513 -15.76 20.33 49.94
N ALA A 514 -15.94 21.19 50.94
CA ALA A 514 -15.83 22.64 50.79
C ALA A 514 -14.47 23.04 50.20
N ARG A 515 -13.38 22.45 50.70
CA ARG A 515 -12.02 22.74 50.22
C ARG A 515 -11.76 22.26 48.79
N LEU A 516 -12.37 21.16 48.36
CA LEU A 516 -12.31 20.73 46.96
C LEU A 516 -13.09 21.71 46.06
N THR A 517 -14.27 22.15 46.50
CA THR A 517 -15.09 23.11 45.75
C THR A 517 -14.41 24.47 45.60
N GLU A 518 -13.68 24.95 46.61
CA GLU A 518 -12.89 26.19 46.52
C GLU A 518 -11.88 26.16 45.35
N LEU A 519 -11.35 24.98 45.01
CA LEU A 519 -10.36 24.82 43.92
C LEU A 519 -10.98 24.89 42.52
N LEU A 520 -12.30 24.97 42.39
CA LEU A 520 -12.97 25.34 41.14
C LEU A 520 -12.64 26.78 40.72
N SER A 521 -12.22 27.63 41.67
CA SER A 521 -11.80 29.01 41.44
C SER A 521 -10.28 29.20 41.50
N ASP A 522 -9.50 28.11 41.46
CA ASP A 522 -8.03 28.20 41.49
C ASP A 522 -7.52 29.01 40.28
N PRO A 523 -6.53 29.91 40.45
CA PRO A 523 -5.99 30.71 39.33
C PRO A 523 -5.40 29.85 38.21
N HIS A 524 -4.92 28.63 38.50
CA HIS A 524 -4.36 27.74 37.49
C HIS A 524 -5.43 26.85 36.86
N TRP A 525 -5.56 26.94 35.54
CA TRP A 525 -6.50 26.14 34.75
C TRP A 525 -6.37 24.63 35.01
N PHE A 526 -5.14 24.13 35.22
CA PHE A 526 -4.90 22.70 35.45
C PHE A 526 -5.53 22.22 36.76
N VAL A 527 -5.51 23.05 37.80
CA VAL A 527 -6.18 22.72 39.07
C VAL A 527 -7.69 22.69 38.85
N ARG A 528 -8.26 23.72 38.21
CA ARG A 528 -9.70 23.78 37.88
C ARG A 528 -10.15 22.57 37.07
N PHE A 529 -9.38 22.20 36.05
CA PHE A 529 -9.62 21.01 35.22
C PHE A 529 -9.69 19.74 36.06
N MET A 530 -8.68 19.48 36.90
CA MET A 530 -8.67 18.28 37.73
C MET A 530 -9.78 18.28 38.78
N THR A 531 -10.15 19.46 39.32
CA THR A 531 -11.28 19.62 40.24
C THR A 531 -12.62 19.29 39.59
N LEU A 532 -12.89 19.86 38.42
CA LEU A 532 -14.10 19.54 37.63
C LEU A 532 -14.18 18.06 37.28
N TYR A 533 -13.06 17.48 36.86
CA TYR A 533 -12.99 16.07 36.52
C TYR A 533 -13.23 15.16 37.73
N THR A 534 -12.76 15.58 38.92
CA THR A 534 -12.92 14.84 40.18
C THR A 534 -14.34 14.93 40.72
N LEU A 535 -14.94 16.13 40.72
CA LEU A 535 -16.24 16.39 41.33
C LEU A 535 -17.41 15.84 40.51
N HIS A 536 -17.25 15.70 39.19
CA HIS A 536 -18.32 15.24 38.29
C HIS A 536 -18.92 13.88 38.65
N GLU A 537 -18.15 12.98 39.26
CA GLU A 537 -18.66 11.66 39.67
C GLU A 537 -19.41 11.67 41.00
N VAL A 538 -19.27 12.74 41.79
CA VAL A 538 -19.72 12.79 43.19
C VAL A 538 -20.67 13.95 43.50
N ALA A 539 -20.81 14.92 42.60
CA ALA A 539 -21.65 16.09 42.78
C ALA A 539 -22.35 16.47 41.46
N ASP A 540 -23.57 17.00 41.57
CA ASP A 540 -24.23 17.68 40.46
C ASP A 540 -23.61 19.07 40.27
N LEU A 541 -22.97 19.28 39.12
CA LEU A 541 -22.28 20.52 38.77
C LEU A 541 -23.05 21.34 37.72
N SER A 542 -24.28 20.97 37.38
CA SER A 542 -25.01 21.54 36.24
C SER A 542 -25.04 23.08 36.24
N GLU A 543 -25.43 23.69 37.37
CA GLU A 543 -25.50 25.14 37.54
C GLU A 543 -24.11 25.81 37.46
N TYR A 544 -23.10 25.19 38.10
CA TYR A 544 -21.72 25.67 38.00
C TYR A 544 -21.20 25.62 36.57
N LEU A 545 -21.43 24.53 35.84
CA LEU A 545 -20.97 24.35 34.47
C LEU A 545 -21.62 25.35 33.51
N GLU A 546 -22.89 25.69 33.72
CA GLU A 546 -23.58 26.72 32.93
C GLU A 546 -22.94 28.10 33.15
N TRP A 547 -22.78 28.51 34.41
CA TRP A 547 -22.14 29.77 34.76
C TRP A 547 -20.67 29.83 34.30
N ALA A 548 -19.87 28.81 34.64
CA ALA A 548 -18.44 28.78 34.38
C ALA A 548 -18.12 28.78 32.88
N SER A 549 -19.00 28.22 32.04
CA SER A 549 -18.83 28.25 30.58
C SER A 549 -18.84 29.65 29.98
N THR A 550 -19.41 30.65 30.69
CA THR A 550 -19.45 32.05 30.25
C THR A 550 -18.19 32.85 30.58
N ILE A 551 -17.41 32.40 31.56
CA ILE A 551 -16.26 33.13 32.10
C ILE A 551 -14.93 32.38 31.94
N GLU A 552 -14.95 31.06 31.74
CA GLU A 552 -13.72 30.29 31.59
C GLU A 552 -12.99 30.69 30.30
N GLU A 553 -11.69 30.92 30.38
CA GLU A 553 -10.88 31.35 29.25
C GLU A 553 -10.15 30.16 28.61
N ASN A 554 -9.82 29.13 29.38
CA ASN A 554 -9.02 28.01 28.91
C ASN A 554 -9.82 26.99 28.09
N ASP A 555 -9.36 26.70 26.88
CA ASP A 555 -10.05 25.80 25.94
C ASP A 555 -10.16 24.35 26.42
N LEU A 556 -9.17 23.82 27.13
CA LEU A 556 -9.24 22.45 27.65
C LEU A 556 -10.29 22.32 28.75
N VAL A 557 -10.41 23.34 29.60
CA VAL A 557 -11.44 23.38 30.65
C VAL A 557 -12.82 23.53 30.02
N LYS A 558 -12.99 24.43 29.04
CA LYS A 558 -14.25 24.55 28.26
C LYS A 558 -14.66 23.23 27.62
N ARG A 559 -13.71 22.53 26.98
CA ARG A 559 -13.96 21.22 26.34
C ARG A 559 -14.42 20.19 27.35
N LEU A 560 -13.79 20.13 28.53
CA LEU A 560 -14.23 19.25 29.61
C LEU A 560 -15.66 19.59 30.07
N MET A 561 -15.96 20.88 30.27
CA MET A 561 -17.30 21.32 30.67
C MET A 561 -18.36 20.95 29.63
N GLN A 562 -18.09 21.17 28.34
CA GLN A 562 -18.98 20.79 27.24
C GLN A 562 -19.21 19.28 27.19
N TRP A 563 -18.15 18.49 27.36
CA TRP A 563 -18.23 17.03 27.42
C TRP A 563 -19.11 16.57 28.59
N GLN A 564 -18.94 17.14 29.78
CA GLN A 564 -19.77 16.83 30.96
C GLN A 564 -21.25 17.24 30.77
N GLN A 565 -21.52 18.27 29.97
CA GLN A 565 -22.88 18.70 29.60
C GLN A 565 -23.48 17.89 28.44
N GLY A 566 -22.76 16.91 27.88
CA GLY A 566 -23.22 16.13 26.73
C GLY A 566 -23.32 16.94 25.43
N LYS A 567 -22.67 18.11 25.36
CA LYS A 567 -22.65 18.93 24.14
C LYS A 567 -21.70 18.27 23.11
N PRO A 568 -22.09 18.22 21.83
CA PRO A 568 -21.25 17.64 20.79
C PRO A 568 -19.95 18.42 20.64
N TRP A 569 -18.88 17.71 20.27
CA TRP A 569 -17.59 18.30 19.97
C TRP A 569 -17.75 19.29 18.82
N GLN A 570 -17.47 20.57 19.06
CA GLN A 570 -17.29 21.53 17.96
C GLN A 570 -15.93 21.25 17.32
N ILE A 571 -15.95 20.63 16.15
CA ILE A 571 -14.76 20.45 15.31
C ILE A 571 -14.51 21.81 14.68
N GLU A 572 -13.54 22.57 15.19
CA GLU A 572 -12.96 23.67 14.43
C GLU A 572 -12.13 23.07 13.31
N GLU A 573 -12.66 23.12 12.08
CA GLU A 573 -11.84 22.93 10.88
C GLU A 573 -10.80 24.06 10.84
N ILE A 574 -9.57 23.76 11.23
CA ILE A 574 -8.44 24.64 10.93
C ILE A 574 -8.23 24.53 9.43
N PRO A 575 -8.53 25.57 8.62
CA PRO A 575 -8.28 25.49 7.19
C PRO A 575 -6.77 25.30 7.01
N LEU A 576 -6.39 24.22 6.32
CA LEU A 576 -5.02 24.03 5.86
C LEU A 576 -4.70 25.20 4.92
N GLN A 577 -4.00 26.22 5.43
CA GLN A 577 -3.32 27.18 4.56
C GLN A 577 -2.20 26.41 3.87
N MET A 578 -2.52 25.82 2.72
CA MET A 578 -1.51 25.33 1.81
C MET A 578 -0.58 26.50 1.44
N PRO A 579 0.75 26.36 1.57
CA PRO A 579 1.65 27.38 1.05
C PRO A 579 1.36 27.57 -0.44
N ALA A 580 1.18 28.83 -0.85
CA ALA A 580 0.91 29.17 -2.24
C ALA A 580 1.95 28.50 -3.15
N ALA A 581 1.48 27.84 -4.20
CA ALA A 581 2.33 27.17 -5.18
C ALA A 581 3.42 28.16 -5.64
N ALA A 582 4.68 27.78 -5.45
CA ALA A 582 5.82 28.57 -5.89
C ALA A 582 5.63 28.90 -7.37
N SER A 583 5.60 30.19 -7.69
CA SER A 583 5.48 30.64 -9.07
C SER A 583 6.65 30.09 -9.90
N PRO A 584 6.41 29.63 -11.14
CA PRO A 584 7.48 29.13 -11.98
C PRO A 584 8.54 30.23 -12.20
N PRO A 585 9.83 29.86 -12.26
CA PRO A 585 10.90 30.82 -12.51
C PRO A 585 10.68 31.52 -13.85
N LYS A 586 10.90 32.84 -13.85
CA LYS A 586 10.80 33.71 -15.04
C LYS A 586 11.86 33.40 -16.08
#